data_AF-X1LM52-F1
#
_entry.id   AF-X1LM52-F1
#
_cell.length_a   1.000
_cell.length_b   1.000
_cell.length_c   1.000
_cell.angle_alpha   90.00
_cell.angle_beta   90.00
_cell.angle_gamma   90.00
#
_symmetry.space_group_name_H-M   'P 1'
#
loop_
_entity.id
_entity.type
_entity.pdbx_description
1 polymer ?
#
loop_
_entity_poly.entity_id
_entity_poly.type
_entity_poly.pdbx_seq_one_letter_code
_entity_poly.pdbx_strand_id
1 'polypeptide(L)'
;GDFYLEIQRHPIAELEQINQALISMSQEMDIPLVATNDVHYINREDASDHDLLLCIGTNSSIYDDKRIKMAGDFYYLKSPQEMAELYQDIPQALENTERIADMCQLKLEFGRLHLPEVDLPEGKTADQFLADLCHQSLPQHYPHPTPEIKQRLDYELEVIKQTQFANYLLVVWDIISFAKKHNILSGVRGSAAASIILHCLGITEVDPIENKLVFERFLNLERKEMPDIDLDFEDGRRDEVISYVSQKYGKGHVAQIITFGTLGARAALRDVGRALGMPYSEVDRVARLVP
;
A
#
# COMPACT_ATOMS: atom_id res chain seq x y z
N GLY A 1 -20.58 -13.94 24.31
CA GLY A 1 -19.31 -14.48 23.81
C GLY A 1 -19.22 -14.17 22.34
N ASP A 2 -18.01 -14.17 21.77
CA ASP A 2 -17.76 -13.64 20.42
C ASP A 2 -17.65 -14.74 19.35
N PHE A 3 -18.34 -15.86 19.58
CA PHE A 3 -18.37 -17.01 18.69
C PHE A 3 -19.79 -17.24 18.18
N TYR A 4 -19.94 -17.38 16.87
CA TYR A 4 -21.21 -17.55 16.18
C TYR A 4 -21.15 -18.75 15.25
N LEU A 5 -22.26 -19.46 15.09
CA LEU A 5 -22.42 -20.48 14.07
C LEU A 5 -22.94 -19.81 12.79
N GLU A 6 -22.11 -19.81 11.76
CA GLU A 6 -22.46 -19.26 10.45
C GLU A 6 -23.46 -20.17 9.74
N ILE A 7 -24.57 -19.60 9.26
CA ILE A 7 -25.51 -20.28 8.38
C ILE A 7 -25.60 -19.55 7.04
N GLN A 8 -25.63 -20.34 5.97
CA GLN A 8 -25.72 -19.87 4.59
C GLN A 8 -26.83 -20.64 3.87
N ARG A 9 -27.70 -19.93 3.16
CA ARG A 9 -28.82 -20.53 2.42
C ARG A 9 -28.62 -20.36 0.92
N HIS A 10 -28.11 -21.42 0.33
CA HIS A 10 -27.99 -21.58 -1.11
C HIS A 10 -28.75 -22.84 -1.58
N PRO A 11 -29.19 -22.91 -2.85
CA PRO A 11 -29.82 -24.10 -3.46
C PRO A 11 -28.88 -25.31 -3.62
N ILE A 12 -28.24 -25.75 -2.54
CA ILE A 12 -27.27 -26.87 -2.47
C ILE A 12 -27.81 -27.86 -1.43
N ALA A 13 -28.04 -29.11 -1.83
CA ALA A 13 -28.75 -30.10 -1.02
C ALA A 13 -28.01 -30.42 0.31
N GLU A 14 -26.68 -30.43 0.25
CA GLU A 14 -25.80 -30.68 1.39
C GLU A 14 -25.88 -29.56 2.43
N LEU A 15 -26.08 -28.30 2.01
CA LEU A 15 -26.17 -27.17 2.93
C LEU A 15 -27.43 -27.24 3.80
N GLU A 16 -28.53 -27.77 3.29
CA GLU A 16 -29.75 -27.94 4.09
C GLU A 16 -29.51 -28.88 5.28
N GLN A 17 -28.81 -29.99 5.05
CA GLN A 17 -28.44 -30.94 6.12
C GLN A 17 -27.48 -30.31 7.13
N ILE A 18 -26.50 -29.54 6.64
CA ILE A 18 -25.54 -28.83 7.49
C ILE A 18 -26.24 -27.77 8.34
N ASN A 19 -27.13 -26.95 7.75
CA ASN A 19 -27.86 -25.91 8.46
C ASN A 19 -28.74 -26.50 9.57
N GLN A 20 -29.43 -27.63 9.33
CA GLN A 20 -30.23 -28.29 10.37
C GLN A 20 -29.36 -28.77 11.55
N ALA A 21 -28.17 -29.31 11.27
CA ALA A 21 -27.22 -29.68 12.31
C ALA A 21 -26.72 -28.45 13.09
N LEU A 22 -26.39 -27.36 12.40
CA LEU A 22 -25.93 -26.11 13.02
C LEU A 22 -27.01 -25.46 13.90
N ILE A 23 -28.27 -25.49 13.47
CA ILE A 23 -29.39 -25.00 14.27
C ILE A 23 -29.58 -25.85 15.53
N SER A 24 -29.44 -27.17 15.42
CA SER A 24 -29.52 -28.07 16.58
C SER A 24 -28.37 -27.82 17.55
N MET A 25 -27.14 -27.68 17.03
CA MET A 25 -25.96 -27.34 17.83
C MET A 25 -26.08 -25.98 18.51
N SER A 26 -26.65 -24.99 17.83
CA SER A 26 -26.91 -23.66 18.41
C SER A 26 -27.76 -23.77 19.67
N GLN A 27 -28.82 -24.59 19.64
CA GLN A 27 -29.71 -24.81 20.78
C GLN A 27 -29.05 -25.62 21.90
N GLU A 28 -28.29 -26.67 21.57
CA GLU A 28 -27.64 -27.53 22.55
C GLU A 28 -26.49 -26.83 23.28
N MET A 29 -25.75 -25.99 22.57
CA MET A 29 -24.53 -25.34 23.08
C MET A 29 -24.72 -23.88 23.48
N ASP A 30 -25.93 -23.33 23.29
CA ASP A 30 -26.25 -21.91 23.51
C ASP A 30 -25.30 -20.97 22.73
N ILE A 31 -25.03 -21.32 21.46
CA ILE A 31 -24.17 -20.54 20.56
C ILE A 31 -25.06 -19.81 19.54
N PRO A 32 -24.98 -18.48 19.41
CA PRO A 32 -25.83 -17.73 18.49
C PRO A 32 -25.53 -18.04 17.02
N LEU A 33 -26.58 -18.07 16.18
CA LEU A 33 -26.45 -18.19 14.73
C LEU A 33 -26.22 -16.83 14.08
N VAL A 34 -25.50 -16.78 12.97
CA VAL A 34 -25.37 -15.58 12.13
C VAL A 34 -25.57 -15.93 10.67
N ALA A 35 -26.41 -15.17 9.97
CA ALA A 35 -26.70 -15.36 8.56
C ALA A 35 -25.68 -14.61 7.68
N THR A 36 -25.13 -15.30 6.69
CA THR A 36 -24.26 -14.71 5.65
C THR A 36 -24.68 -15.21 4.26
N ASN A 37 -24.04 -14.69 3.21
CA ASN A 37 -24.31 -15.08 1.82
C ASN A 37 -23.05 -15.38 0.99
N ASP A 38 -21.87 -15.40 1.63
CA ASP A 38 -20.58 -15.64 0.97
C ASP A 38 -20.40 -14.86 -0.35
N VAL A 39 -20.52 -13.53 -0.26
CA VAL A 39 -20.61 -12.66 -1.44
C VAL A 39 -19.29 -12.62 -2.21
N HIS A 40 -19.34 -12.94 -3.51
CA HIS A 40 -18.19 -12.94 -4.42
C HIS A 40 -18.33 -11.91 -5.56
N TYR A 41 -19.55 -11.44 -5.83
CA TYR A 41 -19.84 -10.45 -6.86
C TYR A 41 -21.02 -9.56 -6.44
N ILE A 42 -21.23 -8.45 -7.15
CA ILE A 42 -22.21 -7.43 -6.72
C ILE A 42 -23.61 -7.84 -7.13
N ASN A 43 -23.83 -8.09 -8.42
CA ASN A 43 -25.15 -8.38 -8.96
C ASN A 43 -25.26 -9.83 -9.41
N ARG A 44 -26.48 -10.34 -9.47
CA ARG A 44 -26.74 -11.74 -9.84
C ARG A 44 -26.21 -12.09 -11.24
N GLU A 45 -26.33 -11.16 -12.18
CA GLU A 45 -25.85 -11.28 -13.56
C GLU A 45 -24.32 -11.38 -13.69
N ASP A 46 -23.57 -10.92 -12.68
CA ASP A 46 -22.09 -10.94 -12.69
C ASP A 46 -21.52 -12.35 -12.44
N ALA A 47 -22.38 -13.35 -12.19
CA ALA A 47 -21.98 -14.73 -11.96
C ALA A 47 -21.16 -15.34 -13.12
N SER A 48 -21.48 -14.98 -14.37
CA SER A 48 -20.70 -15.44 -15.54
C SER A 48 -19.31 -14.81 -15.59
N ASP A 49 -19.20 -13.54 -15.19
CA ASP A 49 -17.93 -12.82 -15.18
C ASP A 49 -17.03 -13.36 -14.08
N HIS A 50 -17.62 -13.74 -12.94
CA HIS A 50 -16.92 -14.44 -11.86
C HIS A 50 -16.43 -15.84 -12.29
N ASP A 51 -17.25 -16.64 -12.99
CA ASP A 51 -16.79 -17.95 -13.54
C ASP A 51 -15.62 -17.76 -14.52
N LEU A 52 -15.67 -16.73 -15.37
CA LEU A 52 -14.55 -16.36 -16.23
C LEU A 52 -13.31 -15.96 -15.44
N LEU A 53 -13.46 -15.16 -14.37
CA LEU A 53 -12.36 -14.77 -13.51
C LEU A 53 -11.69 -15.98 -12.84
N LEU A 54 -12.48 -16.96 -12.38
CA LEU A 54 -11.96 -18.22 -11.84
C LEU A 54 -11.21 -19.02 -12.90
N CYS A 55 -11.73 -19.08 -14.13
CA CYS A 55 -11.04 -19.73 -15.25
C CYS A 55 -9.70 -19.07 -15.57
N ILE A 56 -9.63 -17.73 -15.54
CA ILE A 56 -8.39 -16.97 -15.71
C ILE A 56 -7.40 -17.32 -14.59
N GLY A 57 -7.83 -17.27 -13.33
CA GLY A 57 -6.99 -17.54 -12.16
C GLY A 57 -6.49 -18.98 -12.06
N THR A 58 -7.27 -19.94 -12.56
CA THR A 58 -6.92 -21.38 -12.55
C THR A 58 -6.31 -21.87 -13.87
N ASN A 59 -6.14 -20.98 -14.84
CA ASN A 59 -5.66 -21.28 -16.19
C ASN A 59 -6.47 -22.41 -16.88
N SER A 60 -7.78 -22.40 -16.70
CA SER A 60 -8.74 -23.32 -17.32
C SER A 60 -9.60 -22.60 -18.37
N SER A 61 -10.43 -23.37 -19.09
CA SER A 61 -11.46 -22.83 -19.98
C SER A 61 -12.85 -23.09 -19.41
N ILE A 62 -13.83 -22.27 -19.80
CA ILE A 62 -15.25 -22.50 -19.49
C ILE A 62 -15.76 -23.86 -20.00
N TYR A 63 -15.11 -24.42 -21.03
CA TYR A 63 -15.41 -25.73 -21.61
C TYR A 63 -14.76 -26.91 -20.86
N ASP A 64 -13.91 -26.65 -19.87
CA ASP A 64 -13.35 -27.70 -19.03
C ASP A 64 -14.37 -28.10 -17.94
N ASP A 65 -14.83 -29.34 -18.01
CA ASP A 65 -15.77 -29.92 -17.06
C ASP A 65 -15.19 -30.04 -15.65
N LYS A 66 -13.87 -30.10 -15.52
CA LYS A 66 -13.15 -30.21 -14.23
C LYS A 66 -12.71 -28.87 -13.68
N ARG A 67 -13.06 -27.76 -14.34
CA ARG A 67 -12.69 -26.41 -13.86
C ARG A 67 -13.31 -26.14 -12.50
N ILE A 68 -12.65 -25.28 -11.73
CA ILE A 68 -13.21 -24.74 -10.50
C ILE A 68 -14.30 -23.74 -10.88
N LYS A 69 -15.52 -23.98 -10.40
CA LYS A 69 -16.67 -23.08 -10.53
C LYS A 69 -17.46 -23.06 -9.23
N MET A 70 -18.06 -21.92 -8.93
CA MET A 70 -19.08 -21.86 -7.89
C MET A 70 -20.39 -22.46 -8.39
N ALA A 71 -21.21 -22.97 -7.48
CA ALA A 71 -22.53 -23.48 -7.81
C ALA A 71 -23.49 -22.31 -8.11
N GLY A 72 -24.20 -22.34 -9.25
CA GLY A 72 -25.25 -21.36 -9.56
C GLY A 72 -24.82 -19.89 -9.56
N ASP A 73 -25.79 -19.00 -9.38
CA ASP A 73 -25.68 -17.54 -9.53
C ASP A 73 -26.07 -16.78 -8.25
N PHE A 74 -25.88 -17.39 -7.08
CA PHE A 74 -26.49 -16.93 -5.81
C PHE A 74 -25.51 -16.31 -4.80
N TYR A 75 -24.26 -16.07 -5.20
CA TYR A 75 -23.19 -15.46 -4.39
C TYR A 75 -23.05 -13.95 -4.64
N TYR A 76 -24.15 -13.30 -5.01
CA TYR A 76 -24.23 -11.84 -5.17
C TYR A 76 -24.58 -11.15 -3.84
N LEU A 77 -24.48 -9.82 -3.81
CA LEU A 77 -24.91 -9.02 -2.67
C LEU A 77 -26.45 -8.93 -2.64
N LYS A 78 -27.09 -9.89 -1.97
CA LYS A 78 -28.55 -9.90 -1.76
C LYS A 78 -29.02 -8.67 -1.01
N SER A 79 -30.20 -8.19 -1.39
CA SER A 79 -30.90 -7.12 -0.67
C SER A 79 -31.35 -7.58 0.73
N PRO A 80 -31.60 -6.64 1.66
CA PRO A 80 -32.17 -6.98 2.97
C PRO A 80 -33.49 -7.74 2.88
N GLN A 81 -34.31 -7.45 1.85
CA GLN A 81 -35.60 -8.13 1.62
C GLN A 81 -35.38 -9.59 1.22
N GLU A 82 -34.50 -9.85 0.26
CA GLU A 82 -34.15 -11.23 -0.14
C GLU A 82 -33.57 -12.02 1.03
N MET A 83 -32.70 -11.40 1.84
CA MET A 83 -32.16 -12.04 3.05
C MET A 83 -33.25 -12.29 4.10
N ALA A 84 -34.15 -11.34 4.34
CA ALA A 84 -35.28 -11.52 5.25
C ALA A 84 -36.22 -12.65 4.80
N GLU A 85 -36.49 -12.75 3.50
CA GLU A 85 -37.26 -13.86 2.91
C GLU A 85 -36.55 -15.21 3.10
N LEU A 86 -35.24 -15.26 2.94
CA LEU A 86 -34.46 -16.49 3.13
C LEU A 86 -34.42 -16.96 4.59
N TYR A 87 -34.53 -16.07 5.58
CA TYR A 87 -34.37 -16.40 7.00
C TYR A 87 -35.62 -16.09 7.85
N GLN A 88 -36.82 -16.15 7.26
CA GLN A 88 -38.09 -15.86 7.96
C GLN A 88 -38.33 -16.73 9.20
N ASP A 89 -37.83 -17.96 9.19
CA ASP A 89 -37.91 -18.93 10.29
C ASP A 89 -36.90 -18.66 11.42
N ILE A 90 -35.82 -17.92 11.13
CA ILE A 90 -34.74 -17.61 12.10
C ILE A 90 -34.30 -16.14 11.94
N PRO A 91 -35.19 -15.16 12.24
CA PRO A 91 -34.87 -13.73 12.10
C PRO A 91 -33.69 -13.30 12.99
N GLN A 92 -33.48 -13.99 14.12
CA GLN A 92 -32.37 -13.75 15.03
C GLN A 92 -31.00 -13.88 14.36
N ALA A 93 -30.86 -14.72 13.33
CA ALA A 93 -29.60 -14.86 12.59
C ALA A 93 -29.26 -13.58 11.81
N LEU A 94 -30.25 -12.83 11.33
CA LEU A 94 -30.07 -11.53 10.69
C LEU A 94 -29.81 -10.43 11.72
N GLU A 95 -30.56 -10.41 12.84
CA GLU A 95 -30.31 -9.46 13.93
C GLU A 95 -28.87 -9.55 14.46
N ASN A 96 -28.30 -10.76 14.50
CA ASN A 96 -26.93 -10.96 14.93
C ASN A 96 -25.90 -10.34 13.97
N THR A 97 -26.23 -10.16 12.68
CA THR A 97 -25.35 -9.46 11.74
C THR A 97 -25.19 -7.98 12.13
N GLU A 98 -26.29 -7.31 12.51
CA GLU A 98 -26.28 -5.93 13.00
C GLU A 98 -25.55 -5.83 14.34
N ARG A 99 -25.81 -6.75 15.28
CA ARG A 99 -25.10 -6.79 16.57
C ARG A 99 -23.58 -6.92 16.39
N ILE A 100 -23.13 -7.80 15.51
CA ILE A 100 -21.70 -7.97 15.20
C ILE A 100 -21.14 -6.69 14.57
N ALA A 101 -21.87 -6.07 13.64
CA ALA A 101 -21.45 -4.82 13.03
C ALA A 101 -21.26 -3.69 14.07
N ASP A 102 -22.18 -3.57 15.03
CA ASP A 102 -22.10 -2.59 16.12
C ASP A 102 -20.92 -2.84 17.09
N MET A 103 -20.53 -4.10 17.27
CA MET A 103 -19.37 -4.50 18.09
C MET A 103 -18.03 -4.17 17.41
N CYS A 104 -17.98 -4.13 16.09
CA CYS A 104 -16.77 -3.94 15.31
C CYS A 104 -16.35 -2.46 15.21
N GLN A 105 -15.61 -1.96 16.21
CA GLN A 105 -15.12 -0.57 16.26
C GLN A 105 -13.60 -0.46 16.01
N LEU A 106 -13.18 -0.67 14.76
CA LEU A 106 -11.79 -0.46 14.34
C LEU A 106 -11.54 1.00 13.93
N LYS A 107 -10.59 1.67 14.58
CA LYS A 107 -10.11 3.00 14.17
C LYS A 107 -8.72 2.89 13.57
N LEU A 108 -8.60 3.22 12.29
CA LEU A 108 -7.32 3.36 11.61
C LEU A 108 -6.93 4.84 11.61
N GLU A 109 -5.80 5.16 12.24
CA GLU A 109 -5.24 6.51 12.24
C GLU A 109 -4.36 6.70 11.00
N PHE A 110 -4.76 7.62 10.13
CA PHE A 110 -3.97 8.01 8.96
C PHE A 110 -3.28 9.35 9.20
N GLY A 111 -2.09 9.53 8.61
CA GLY A 111 -1.35 10.79 8.68
C GLY A 111 -0.44 10.95 9.91
N ARG A 112 -0.41 9.98 10.84
CA ARG A 112 0.64 9.93 11.87
C ARG A 112 1.94 9.44 11.24
N LEU A 113 2.97 10.28 11.30
CA LEU A 113 4.29 9.93 10.82
C LEU A 113 5.05 9.17 11.90
N HIS A 114 5.54 7.99 11.53
CA HIS A 114 6.42 7.16 12.34
C HIS A 114 7.81 7.19 11.71
N LEU A 115 8.58 8.23 12.03
CA LEU A 115 9.93 8.40 11.49
C LEU A 115 10.92 7.54 12.30
N PRO A 116 11.84 6.81 11.64
CA PRO A 116 12.91 6.15 12.35
C PRO A 116 13.86 7.17 12.97
N GLU A 117 14.43 6.81 14.12
CA GLU A 117 15.45 7.61 14.79
C GLU A 117 16.84 7.21 14.27
N VAL A 118 17.72 8.20 14.13
CA VAL A 118 19.13 7.98 13.77
C VAL A 118 19.97 8.03 15.03
N ASP A 119 21.04 7.24 15.09
CA ASP A 119 22.01 7.32 16.18
C ASP A 119 22.66 8.71 16.22
N LEU A 120 22.34 9.51 17.24
CA LEU A 120 22.88 10.85 17.42
C LEU A 120 24.11 10.84 18.33
N PRO A 121 25.09 11.74 18.13
CA PRO A 121 26.16 11.98 19.09
C PRO A 121 25.60 12.39 20.47
N GLU A 122 26.32 12.02 21.53
CA GLU A 122 25.89 12.27 22.91
C GLU A 122 25.58 13.76 23.15
N GLY A 123 24.39 14.04 23.69
CA GLY A 123 23.94 15.37 24.06
C GLY A 123 23.44 16.25 22.90
N LYS A 124 23.33 15.72 21.66
CA LYS A 124 22.79 16.48 20.52
C LYS A 124 21.36 16.09 20.17
N THR A 125 20.57 17.07 19.75
CA THR A 125 19.28 16.83 19.08
C THR A 125 19.46 16.60 17.58
N ALA A 126 18.45 16.03 16.91
CA ALA A 126 18.46 15.82 15.46
C ALA A 126 18.65 17.14 14.69
N ASP A 127 17.96 18.21 15.10
CA ASP A 127 18.11 19.53 14.49
C ASP A 127 19.54 20.10 14.63
N GLN A 128 20.14 19.94 15.82
CA GLN A 128 21.51 20.39 16.07
C GLN A 128 22.52 19.60 15.25
N PHE A 129 22.35 18.28 15.20
CA PHE A 129 23.23 17.43 14.42
C PHE A 129 23.13 17.70 12.92
N LEU A 130 21.91 17.89 12.40
CA LEU A 130 21.67 18.29 11.01
C LEU A 130 22.32 19.63 10.67
N ALA A 131 22.16 20.64 11.53
CA ALA A 131 22.76 21.96 11.34
C ALA A 131 24.30 21.88 11.35
N ASP A 132 24.88 21.12 12.28
CA ASP A 132 26.33 20.91 12.36
C ASP A 132 26.88 20.27 11.08
N LEU A 133 26.21 19.23 10.56
CA LEU A 133 26.58 18.58 9.31
C LEU A 133 26.57 19.58 8.14
N CYS A 134 25.51 20.38 8.02
CA CYS A 134 25.39 21.37 6.95
C CYS A 134 26.46 22.46 7.05
N HIS A 135 26.74 22.98 8.25
CA HIS A 135 27.76 24.01 8.43
C HIS A 135 29.18 23.48 8.18
N GLN A 136 29.44 22.21 8.49
CA GLN A 136 30.73 21.56 8.22
C GLN A 136 30.96 21.30 6.73
N SER A 137 29.91 20.96 5.98
CA SER A 137 30.00 20.69 4.54
C SER A 137 29.85 21.94 3.67
N LEU A 138 29.21 23.02 4.17
CA LEU A 138 29.00 24.25 3.40
C LEU A 138 30.28 24.79 2.73
N PRO A 139 31.46 24.85 3.39
CA PRO A 139 32.69 25.32 2.73
C PRO A 139 33.22 24.40 1.62
N GLN A 140 32.82 23.12 1.63
CA GLN A 140 33.23 22.13 0.62
C GLN A 140 32.47 22.36 -0.70
N HIS A 141 31.19 22.74 -0.61
CA HIS A 141 30.33 23.07 -1.75
C HIS A 141 30.46 24.54 -2.17
N TYR A 142 30.62 25.44 -1.20
CA TYR A 142 30.75 26.89 -1.40
C TYR A 142 32.00 27.42 -0.68
N PRO A 143 33.19 27.44 -1.33
CA PRO A 143 34.43 27.92 -0.71
C PRO A 143 34.38 29.37 -0.21
N HIS A 144 33.55 30.21 -0.85
CA HIS A 144 33.30 31.60 -0.46
C HIS A 144 31.79 31.86 -0.41
N PRO A 145 31.09 31.39 0.64
CA PRO A 145 29.65 31.46 0.71
C PRO A 145 29.20 32.91 0.86
N THR A 146 28.42 33.39 -0.10
CA THR A 146 27.82 34.73 -0.08
C THR A 146 26.83 34.86 1.09
N PRO A 147 26.47 36.08 1.50
CA PRO A 147 25.43 36.28 2.50
C PRO A 147 24.09 35.60 2.14
N GLU A 148 23.76 35.56 0.85
CA GLU A 148 22.55 34.91 0.33
C GLU A 148 22.55 33.39 0.58
N ILE A 149 23.68 32.72 0.33
CA ILE A 149 23.84 31.28 0.59
C ILE A 149 23.62 30.95 2.07
N LYS A 150 24.23 31.74 2.97
CA LYS A 150 24.09 31.55 4.42
C LYS A 150 22.66 31.78 4.87
N GLN A 151 22.03 32.87 4.40
CA GLN A 151 20.63 33.18 4.71
C GLN A 151 19.68 32.08 4.22
N ARG A 152 19.93 31.52 3.03
CA ARG A 152 19.13 30.40 2.50
C ARG A 152 19.27 29.15 3.37
N LEU A 153 20.49 28.79 3.77
CA LEU A 153 20.73 27.66 4.66
C LEU A 153 20.02 27.84 6.01
N ASP A 154 20.18 29.01 6.64
CA ASP A 154 19.57 29.30 7.94
C ASP A 154 18.04 29.27 7.87
N TYR A 155 17.46 29.78 6.78
CA TYR A 155 16.02 29.70 6.52
C TYR A 155 15.52 28.26 6.38
N GLU A 156 16.18 27.45 5.55
CA GLU A 156 15.78 26.04 5.35
C GLU A 156 15.90 25.23 6.66
N LEU A 157 16.95 25.47 7.47
CA LEU A 157 17.14 24.80 8.76
C LEU A 157 16.02 25.15 9.74
N GLU A 158 15.61 26.41 9.78
CA GLU A 158 14.49 26.86 10.62
C GLU A 158 13.16 26.25 10.15
N VAL A 159 12.92 26.15 8.84
CA VAL A 159 11.73 25.47 8.31
C VAL A 159 11.70 23.98 8.70
N ILE A 160 12.83 23.27 8.58
CA ILE A 160 12.90 21.86 8.96
C ILE A 160 12.65 21.65 10.45
N LYS A 161 13.19 22.54 11.29
CA LYS A 161 12.96 22.51 12.73
C LYS A 161 11.49 22.70 13.09
N GLN A 162 10.79 23.63 12.41
CA GLN A 162 9.36 23.87 12.63
C GLN A 162 8.46 22.74 12.12
N THR A 163 8.91 22.02 11.08
CA THR A 163 8.20 20.87 10.50
C THR A 163 8.56 19.53 11.15
N GLN A 164 9.60 19.51 12.01
CA GLN A 164 10.09 18.32 12.73
C GLN A 164 10.58 17.19 11.81
N PHE A 165 11.13 17.54 10.65
CA PHE A 165 11.65 16.57 9.67
C PHE A 165 13.15 16.30 9.76
N ALA A 166 13.85 16.80 10.79
CA ALA A 166 15.28 16.59 10.94
C ALA A 166 15.68 15.10 10.94
N ASN A 167 14.95 14.24 11.68
CA ASN A 167 15.19 12.79 11.67
C ASN A 167 15.02 12.17 10.28
N TYR A 168 14.01 12.60 9.53
CA TYR A 168 13.80 12.12 8.17
C TYR A 168 14.98 12.44 7.25
N LEU A 169 15.46 13.69 7.27
CA LEU A 169 16.64 14.08 6.49
C LEU A 169 17.90 13.33 6.93
N LEU A 170 18.07 13.08 8.23
CA LEU A 170 19.21 12.31 8.74
C LEU A 170 19.16 10.84 8.29
N VAL A 171 17.99 10.22 8.23
CA VAL A 171 17.83 8.85 7.70
C VAL A 171 18.24 8.80 6.23
N VAL A 172 17.76 9.77 5.44
CA VAL A 172 18.12 9.88 4.01
C VAL A 172 19.62 10.12 3.84
N TRP A 173 20.20 11.03 4.64
CA TRP A 173 21.64 11.28 4.67
C TRP A 173 22.45 10.04 5.01
N ASP A 174 22.01 9.24 6.00
CA ASP A 174 22.68 8.01 6.42
C ASP A 174 22.69 6.97 5.28
N ILE A 175 21.55 6.79 4.61
CA ILE A 175 21.41 5.88 3.46
C ILE A 175 22.33 6.31 2.31
N ILE A 176 22.34 7.60 1.95
CA ILE A 176 23.22 8.12 0.90
C ILE A 176 24.69 8.04 1.29
N SER A 177 25.02 8.32 2.56
CA SER A 177 26.39 8.23 3.07
C SER A 177 26.92 6.79 2.97
N PHE A 178 26.08 5.79 3.27
CA PHE A 178 26.39 4.38 3.02
C PHE A 178 26.64 4.12 1.53
N ALA A 179 25.73 4.55 0.65
CA ALA A 179 25.88 4.35 -0.79
C ALA A 179 27.20 4.97 -1.32
N LYS A 180 27.51 6.22 -0.95
CA LYS A 180 28.75 6.92 -1.32
C LYS A 180 30.00 6.19 -0.81
N LYS A 181 30.02 5.76 0.46
CA LYS A 181 31.15 5.03 1.05
C LYS A 181 31.42 3.69 0.35
N HIS A 182 30.38 3.05 -0.17
CA HIS A 182 30.44 1.77 -0.88
C HIS A 182 30.50 1.92 -2.41
N ASN A 183 30.70 3.14 -2.92
CA ASN A 183 30.73 3.47 -4.34
C ASN A 183 29.49 2.95 -5.10
N ILE A 184 28.32 2.98 -4.47
CA ILE A 184 27.03 2.70 -5.12
C ILE A 184 26.54 4.01 -5.74
N LEU A 185 26.27 3.99 -7.04
CA LEU A 185 25.70 5.18 -7.70
C LEU A 185 24.29 5.43 -7.16
N SER A 186 24.05 6.67 -6.75
CA SER A 186 22.76 7.11 -6.24
C SER A 186 22.38 8.45 -6.87
N GLY A 187 21.07 8.68 -7.00
CA GLY A 187 20.52 9.94 -7.50
C GLY A 187 19.27 10.32 -6.72
N VAL A 188 18.84 11.57 -6.89
CA VAL A 188 17.62 12.10 -6.27
C VAL A 188 16.77 12.75 -7.33
N ARG A 189 15.45 12.52 -7.26
CA ARG A 189 14.46 13.11 -8.16
C ARG A 189 13.54 14.08 -7.43
N GLY A 190 12.74 14.79 -8.23
CA GLY A 190 11.66 15.61 -7.74
C GLY A 190 12.10 16.92 -7.12
N SER A 191 11.29 17.43 -6.20
CA SER A 191 11.48 18.75 -5.59
C SER A 191 12.66 18.79 -4.60
N ALA A 192 13.15 17.63 -4.14
CA ALA A 192 14.30 17.50 -3.26
C ALA A 192 15.57 18.21 -3.78
N ALA A 193 15.74 18.32 -5.11
CA ALA A 193 16.86 19.07 -5.69
C ALA A 193 16.85 20.58 -5.36
N ALA A 194 15.72 21.13 -4.87
CA ALA A 194 15.58 22.56 -4.56
C ALA A 194 16.07 22.98 -3.16
N SER A 195 16.59 22.03 -2.36
CA SER A 195 17.07 22.30 -1.00
C SER A 195 18.60 22.41 -0.94
N ILE A 196 19.08 23.50 -0.34
CA ILE A 196 20.52 23.68 -0.10
C ILE A 196 21.03 22.71 0.98
N ILE A 197 20.17 22.32 1.93
CA ILE A 197 20.49 21.33 2.95
C ILE A 197 20.81 19.98 2.29
N LEU A 198 19.94 19.52 1.38
CA LEU A 198 20.19 18.27 0.65
C LEU A 198 21.46 18.36 -0.22
N HIS A 199 21.77 19.54 -0.78
CA HIS A 199 23.03 19.74 -1.50
C HIS A 199 24.24 19.64 -0.56
N CYS A 200 24.20 20.34 0.58
CA CYS A 200 25.27 20.33 1.58
C CYS A 200 25.50 18.94 2.19
N LEU A 201 24.45 18.14 2.37
CA LEU A 201 24.56 16.77 2.87
C LEU A 201 25.10 15.80 1.81
N GLY A 202 25.31 16.28 0.58
CA GLY A 202 25.68 15.45 -0.55
C GLY A 202 24.57 14.47 -0.96
N ILE A 203 23.32 14.76 -0.64
CA ILE A 203 22.16 13.97 -1.09
C ILE A 203 21.86 14.30 -2.55
N THR A 204 21.97 15.57 -2.94
CA THR A 204 21.87 16.01 -4.34
C THR A 204 23.14 16.73 -4.79
N GLU A 205 23.58 16.47 -6.01
CA GLU A 205 24.70 17.20 -6.63
C GLU A 205 24.25 18.52 -7.30
N VAL A 206 22.94 18.76 -7.39
CA VAL A 206 22.37 19.98 -7.98
C VAL A 206 22.46 21.13 -6.98
N ASP A 207 23.12 22.22 -7.36
CA ASP A 207 23.12 23.49 -6.61
C ASP A 207 21.79 24.24 -6.85
N PRO A 208 20.93 24.38 -5.83
CA PRO A 208 19.64 25.05 -5.98
C PRO A 208 19.76 26.57 -6.19
N ILE A 209 20.84 27.20 -5.73
CA ILE A 209 21.03 28.65 -5.87
C ILE A 209 21.48 28.98 -7.29
N GLU A 210 22.46 28.25 -7.82
CA GLU A 210 22.90 28.42 -9.21
C GLU A 210 21.75 28.19 -10.19
N ASN A 211 20.93 27.17 -9.93
CA ASN A 211 19.79 26.80 -10.78
C ASN A 211 18.48 27.55 -10.45
N LYS A 212 18.51 28.51 -9.52
CA LYS A 212 17.35 29.34 -9.10
C LYS A 212 16.13 28.51 -8.69
N LEU A 213 16.37 27.41 -7.99
CA LEU A 213 15.34 26.51 -7.48
C LEU A 213 14.72 27.06 -6.19
N VAL A 214 13.40 26.87 -6.08
CA VAL A 214 12.58 27.43 -5.01
C VAL A 214 12.33 26.35 -3.96
N PHE A 215 12.82 26.55 -2.73
CA PHE A 215 12.75 25.59 -1.63
C PHE A 215 11.32 25.25 -1.24
N GLU A 216 10.40 26.21 -1.33
CA GLU A 216 8.98 26.03 -0.99
C GLU A 216 8.27 25.00 -1.89
N ARG A 217 8.89 24.62 -3.03
CA ARG A 217 8.41 23.49 -3.84
C ARG A 217 8.75 22.13 -3.24
N PHE A 218 9.79 22.07 -2.41
CA PHE A 218 10.17 20.90 -1.65
C PHE A 218 9.43 20.83 -0.32
N LEU A 219 9.49 21.91 0.46
CA LEU A 219 8.90 21.95 1.79
C LEU A 219 8.32 23.35 2.06
N ASN A 220 7.04 23.40 2.41
CA ASN A 220 6.33 24.65 2.68
C ASN A 220 5.74 24.63 4.10
N LEU A 221 6.01 25.66 4.90
CA LEU A 221 5.48 25.77 6.27
C LEU A 221 3.95 25.82 6.34
N GLU A 222 3.30 26.39 5.32
CA GLU A 222 1.83 26.48 5.25
C GLU A 222 1.19 25.11 4.94
N ARG A 223 1.96 24.18 4.38
CA ARG A 223 1.55 22.81 4.06
C ARG A 223 2.50 21.82 4.72
N LYS A 224 2.18 21.43 5.95
CA LYS A 224 2.91 20.39 6.70
C LYS A 224 2.65 18.98 6.13
N GLU A 225 2.97 18.80 4.86
CA GLU A 225 3.01 17.50 4.18
C GLU A 225 4.43 16.94 4.30
N MET A 226 4.53 15.62 4.39
CA MET A 226 5.84 14.97 4.42
C MET A 226 6.54 15.18 3.07
N PRO A 227 7.77 15.71 3.04
CA PRO A 227 8.49 15.89 1.80
C PRO A 227 8.92 14.54 1.24
N ASP A 228 8.59 14.28 -0.03
CA ASP A 228 9.01 13.06 -0.71
C ASP A 228 10.43 13.21 -1.25
N ILE A 229 11.32 12.30 -0.86
CA ILE A 229 12.70 12.24 -1.36
C ILE A 229 12.88 10.89 -2.05
N ASP A 230 12.63 10.89 -3.36
CA ASP A 230 12.83 9.74 -4.21
C ASP A 230 14.32 9.46 -4.41
N LEU A 231 14.81 8.41 -3.74
CA LEU A 231 16.18 7.94 -3.88
C LEU A 231 16.28 6.87 -4.98
N ASP A 232 17.08 7.16 -6.00
CA ASP A 232 17.50 6.19 -6.99
C ASP A 232 18.81 5.55 -6.56
N PHE A 233 18.95 4.25 -6.81
CA PHE A 233 20.20 3.51 -6.65
C PHE A 233 20.50 2.71 -7.93
N GLU A 234 21.76 2.39 -8.14
CA GLU A 234 22.20 1.44 -9.15
C GLU A 234 21.42 0.11 -9.02
N ASP A 235 20.80 -0.31 -10.13
CA ASP A 235 19.88 -1.47 -10.17
C ASP A 235 20.51 -2.74 -9.59
N GLY A 236 21.74 -3.08 -10.02
CA GLY A 236 22.44 -4.28 -9.59
C GLY A 236 22.93 -4.29 -8.14
N ARG A 237 22.83 -3.15 -7.43
CA ARG A 237 23.35 -2.99 -6.05
C ARG A 237 22.30 -2.48 -5.06
N ARG A 238 21.05 -2.33 -5.50
CA ARG A 238 19.93 -1.90 -4.65
C ARG A 238 19.74 -2.78 -3.41
N ASP A 239 19.95 -4.09 -3.55
CA ASP A 239 19.80 -5.05 -2.45
C ASP A 239 20.81 -4.84 -1.33
N GLU A 240 22.00 -4.28 -1.62
CA GLU A 240 22.98 -3.92 -0.60
C GLU A 240 22.44 -2.79 0.29
N VAL A 241 21.80 -1.79 -0.32
CA VAL A 241 21.19 -0.65 0.39
C VAL A 241 20.01 -1.12 1.23
N ILE A 242 19.14 -1.97 0.69
CA ILE A 242 18.02 -2.56 1.44
C ILE A 242 18.53 -3.36 2.63
N SER A 243 19.57 -4.16 2.43
CA SER A 243 20.21 -4.96 3.48
C SER A 243 20.80 -4.08 4.57
N TYR A 244 21.46 -2.97 4.20
CA TYR A 244 21.97 -1.97 5.14
C TYR A 244 20.84 -1.36 5.98
N VAL A 245 19.79 -0.84 5.33
CA VAL A 245 18.63 -0.23 6.01
C VAL A 245 17.97 -1.23 6.97
N SER A 246 17.81 -2.49 6.55
CA SER A 246 17.24 -3.55 7.38
C SER A 246 18.12 -3.89 8.60
N GLN A 247 19.44 -3.87 8.46
CA GLN A 247 20.37 -4.10 9.57
C GLN A 247 20.42 -2.91 10.52
N LYS A 248 20.41 -1.68 9.99
CA LYS A 248 20.55 -0.43 10.73
C LYS A 248 19.28 -0.07 11.51
N TYR A 249 18.12 -0.13 10.87
CA TYR A 249 16.83 0.29 11.44
C TYR A 249 15.98 -0.87 11.98
N GLY A 250 16.46 -2.11 11.80
CA GLY A 250 15.88 -3.33 12.36
C GLY A 250 15.04 -4.12 11.36
N LYS A 251 15.28 -5.44 11.31
CA LYS A 251 14.63 -6.36 10.37
C LYS A 251 13.10 -6.41 10.50
N GLY A 252 12.56 -6.08 11.67
CA GLY A 252 11.12 -6.03 11.93
C GLY A 252 10.45 -4.70 11.56
N HIS A 253 11.22 -3.68 11.17
CA HIS A 253 10.73 -2.33 10.86
C HIS A 253 10.96 -1.93 9.40
N VAL A 254 11.50 -2.84 8.58
CA VAL A 254 11.80 -2.59 7.17
C VAL A 254 11.12 -3.66 6.33
N ALA A 255 10.26 -3.22 5.42
CA ALA A 255 9.54 -4.08 4.49
C ALA A 255 9.49 -3.45 3.11
N GLN A 256 9.32 -4.28 2.09
CA GLN A 256 9.03 -3.81 0.74
C GLN A 256 7.54 -3.50 0.61
N ILE A 257 7.22 -2.54 -0.25
CA ILE A 257 5.84 -2.19 -0.57
C ILE A 257 5.36 -3.13 -1.69
N ILE A 258 4.19 -3.74 -1.50
CA ILE A 258 3.58 -4.61 -2.50
C ILE A 258 3.05 -3.79 -3.69
N THR A 259 3.06 -4.38 -4.88
CA THR A 259 2.35 -3.88 -6.04
C THR A 259 1.28 -4.89 -6.47
N PHE A 260 0.09 -4.39 -6.80
CA PHE A 260 -0.99 -5.22 -7.32
C PHE A 260 -0.99 -5.14 -8.85
N GLY A 261 -0.68 -6.25 -9.51
CA GLY A 261 -0.84 -6.38 -10.96
C GLY A 261 -2.32 -6.38 -11.31
N THR A 262 -2.77 -5.38 -12.06
CA THR A 262 -4.15 -5.32 -12.57
C THR A 262 -4.21 -5.82 -14.01
N LEU A 263 -5.37 -6.33 -14.42
CA LEU A 263 -5.62 -6.72 -15.81
C LEU A 263 -5.71 -5.47 -16.70
N GLY A 264 -4.58 -5.07 -17.29
CA GLY A 264 -4.57 -4.04 -18.32
C GLY A 264 -5.38 -4.46 -19.55
N ALA A 265 -5.90 -3.50 -20.32
CA ALA A 265 -6.87 -3.77 -21.39
C ALA A 265 -6.45 -4.88 -22.38
N ARG A 266 -5.18 -4.91 -22.82
CA ARG A 266 -4.67 -5.97 -23.70
C ARG A 266 -4.61 -7.34 -23.02
N ALA A 267 -4.21 -7.37 -21.75
CA ALA A 267 -4.16 -8.61 -20.97
C ALA A 267 -5.56 -9.15 -20.72
N ALA A 268 -6.50 -8.28 -20.31
CA ALA A 268 -7.90 -8.63 -20.11
C ALA A 268 -8.51 -9.30 -21.36
N LEU A 269 -8.32 -8.71 -22.56
CA LEU A 269 -8.80 -9.31 -23.81
C LEU A 269 -8.21 -10.70 -24.07
N ARG A 270 -6.89 -10.86 -23.86
CA ARG A 270 -6.19 -12.14 -24.06
C ARG A 270 -6.63 -13.20 -23.06
N ASP A 271 -6.73 -12.85 -21.79
CA ASP A 271 -7.07 -13.76 -20.71
C ASP A 271 -8.54 -14.18 -20.77
N VAL A 272 -9.46 -13.25 -21.04
CA VAL A 272 -10.87 -13.56 -21.27
C VAL A 272 -11.03 -14.42 -22.52
N GLY A 273 -10.38 -14.07 -23.63
CA GLY A 273 -10.43 -14.88 -24.86
C GLY A 273 -9.92 -16.30 -24.65
N ARG A 274 -8.84 -16.48 -23.88
CA ARG A 274 -8.33 -17.80 -23.48
C ARG A 274 -9.36 -18.56 -22.63
N ALA A 275 -9.91 -17.93 -21.59
CA ALA A 275 -10.90 -18.57 -20.72
C ALA A 275 -12.15 -19.00 -21.52
N LEU A 276 -12.57 -18.19 -22.50
CA LEU A 276 -13.63 -18.49 -23.46
C LEU A 276 -13.25 -19.56 -24.50
N GLY A 277 -12.03 -20.10 -24.48
CA GLY A 277 -11.57 -21.13 -25.44
C GLY A 277 -11.35 -20.61 -26.86
N MET A 278 -11.21 -19.29 -27.04
CA MET A 278 -11.00 -18.70 -28.36
C MET A 278 -9.56 -18.92 -28.86
N PRO A 279 -9.35 -19.07 -30.18
CA PRO A 279 -8.00 -19.17 -30.75
C PRO A 279 -7.17 -17.92 -30.46
N TYR A 280 -5.94 -18.12 -29.96
CA TYR A 280 -5.03 -17.02 -29.60
C TYR A 280 -4.82 -16.02 -30.75
N SER A 281 -4.72 -16.49 -32.00
CA SER A 281 -4.51 -15.64 -33.17
C SER A 281 -5.62 -14.62 -33.40
N GLU A 282 -6.88 -14.99 -33.12
CA GLU A 282 -8.03 -14.10 -33.25
C GLU A 282 -8.05 -13.06 -32.14
N VAL A 283 -7.81 -13.52 -30.91
CA VAL A 283 -7.80 -12.65 -29.71
C VAL A 283 -6.63 -11.66 -29.78
N ASP A 284 -5.44 -12.10 -30.19
CA ASP A 284 -4.27 -11.23 -30.32
C ASP A 284 -4.47 -10.16 -31.39
N ARG A 285 -5.19 -10.49 -32.49
CA ARG A 285 -5.54 -9.51 -33.51
C ARG A 285 -6.38 -8.37 -32.92
N VAL A 286 -7.35 -8.68 -32.05
CA VAL A 286 -8.18 -7.67 -31.38
C VAL A 286 -7.37 -6.91 -30.32
N ALA A 287 -6.60 -7.62 -29.50
CA ALA A 287 -5.78 -7.01 -28.45
C ALA A 287 -4.77 -5.98 -28.99
N ARG A 288 -4.25 -6.18 -30.21
CA ARG A 288 -3.35 -5.22 -30.88
C ARG A 288 -4.03 -3.94 -31.35
N LEU A 289 -5.37 -3.90 -31.44
CA LEU A 289 -6.11 -2.68 -31.78
C LEU A 289 -6.23 -1.72 -30.59
N VAL A 290 -6.03 -2.21 -29.37
CA VAL A 290 -5.96 -1.37 -28.18
C VAL A 290 -4.66 -0.56 -28.26
N PRO A 291 -4.71 0.79 -28.18
CA PRO A 291 -3.53 1.65 -28.29
C PRO A 291 -2.48 1.35 -27.20
#